data_AF-A0AAV3S1I4-F1
#
_entry.id   AF-A0AAV3S1I4-F1
#
_cell.length_a   1.000
_cell.length_b   1.000
_cell.length_c   1.000
_cell.angle_alpha   90.00
_cell.angle_beta   90.00
_cell.angle_gamma   90.00
#
_symmetry.space_group_name_H-M   'P 1'
#
loop_
_entity.id
_entity.type
_entity.pdbx_description
1 polymer ?
#
loop_
_entity_poly.entity_id
_entity_poly.type
_entity_poly.pdbx_seq_one_letter_code
_entity_poly.pdbx_strand_id
1 'polypeptide(L)'
;MKQFVIDGNKAVLSVSNPETRVDDVEFEENEVYCIDIVTSTGEGKPKLLDEKQTTIYKRAVDRNYHLKMKASRFIFSEISQKFPIMPFTARFALEDKRARLGLVECVNHELLQPYLFYMRNLVCDLVAHINFTVLLMPNGSDQITSHALQEIQPTKTIDDLEIKSWLALGTKTKKKGCGKKKKC
;
A
#
# COMPACT_ATOMS: atom_id res chain seq x y z
N MET A 1 -4.72 6.46 6.11
CA MET A 1 -5.47 6.81 4.88
C MET A 1 -6.49 7.90 5.20
N LYS A 2 -6.65 8.88 4.31
CA LYS A 2 -7.70 9.91 4.39
C LYS A 2 -8.48 9.93 3.09
N GLN A 3 -9.59 10.68 3.05
CA GLN A 3 -10.34 10.85 1.81
C GLN A 3 -9.41 11.41 0.71
N PHE A 4 -9.34 10.72 -0.42
CA PHE A 4 -8.47 11.04 -1.57
C PHE A 4 -6.96 10.98 -1.31
N VAL A 5 -6.52 10.50 -0.14
CA VAL A 5 -5.10 10.38 0.22
C VAL A 5 -4.81 8.95 0.69
N ILE A 6 -4.14 8.20 -0.18
CA ILE A 6 -3.75 6.81 0.06
C ILE A 6 -2.53 6.76 0.99
N ASP A 7 -1.49 7.52 0.64
CA ASP A 7 -0.26 7.61 1.43
C ASP A 7 -0.39 8.79 2.40
N GLY A 8 -0.63 8.48 3.68
CA GLY A 8 -0.69 9.47 4.74
C GLY A 8 0.66 9.66 5.41
N ASN A 9 0.82 10.76 6.16
CA ASN A 9 2.06 11.05 6.89
C ASN A 9 2.33 10.05 8.03
N LYS A 10 1.27 9.50 8.63
CA LYS A 10 1.36 8.44 9.64
C LYS A 10 1.62 7.10 8.93
N ALA A 11 2.83 6.57 9.03
CA ALA A 11 3.22 5.28 8.46
C ALA A 11 3.89 4.40 9.51
N VAL A 12 3.72 3.09 9.40
CA VAL A 12 4.37 2.10 10.28
C VAL A 12 5.39 1.34 9.43
N LEU A 13 6.67 1.42 9.81
CA LEU A 13 7.74 0.70 9.13
C LEU A 13 8.07 -0.59 9.88
N SER A 14 8.07 -1.71 9.17
CA SER A 14 8.47 -3.01 9.75
C SER A 14 9.98 -3.13 9.96
N VAL A 15 10.79 -2.43 9.14
CA VAL A 15 12.24 -2.43 9.23
C VAL A 15 12.71 -0.98 9.14
N SER A 16 13.36 -0.49 10.19
CA SER A 16 13.94 0.86 10.20
C SER A 16 15.24 0.87 9.40
N ASN A 17 15.25 1.55 8.26
CA ASN A 17 16.51 1.91 7.59
C ASN A 17 16.96 3.30 8.07
N PRO A 18 18.28 3.55 8.19
CA PRO A 18 18.78 4.86 8.64
C PRO A 18 18.36 6.01 7.72
N GLU A 19 18.08 5.73 6.45
CA GLU A 19 17.62 6.71 5.44
C GLU A 19 16.11 6.97 5.47
N THR A 20 15.32 6.06 6.03
CA THR A 20 13.85 6.15 6.05
C THR A 20 13.37 6.19 7.49
N ARG A 21 13.48 7.36 8.12
CA ARG A 21 12.95 7.60 9.46
C ARG A 21 11.53 8.13 9.34
N VAL A 22 10.61 7.50 10.05
CA VAL A 22 9.25 8.00 10.26
C VAL A 22 9.16 8.43 11.72
N ASP A 23 8.48 9.54 11.97
CA ASP A 23 8.27 10.05 13.32
C ASP A 23 7.40 9.10 14.13
N ASP A 24 7.66 9.02 15.44
CA ASP A 24 6.81 8.27 16.36
C ASP A 24 5.45 8.96 16.45
N VAL A 25 4.39 8.22 16.16
CA VAL A 25 3.03 8.75 16.14
C VAL A 25 2.08 7.83 16.90
N GLU A 26 1.23 8.43 17.72
CA GLU A 26 0.15 7.73 18.42
C GLU A 26 -1.07 7.52 17.50
N PHE A 27 -1.72 6.38 17.68
CA PHE A 27 -2.95 6.01 16.99
C PHE A 27 -4.15 6.72 17.62
N GLU A 28 -4.99 7.33 16.78
CA GLU A 28 -6.19 8.05 17.21
C GLU A 28 -7.47 7.32 16.79
N GLU A 29 -8.57 7.60 17.50
CA GLU A 29 -9.89 7.09 17.13
C GLU A 29 -10.36 7.69 15.80
N ASN A 30 -11.09 6.89 15.02
CA ASN A 30 -11.59 7.18 13.67
C ASN A 30 -10.53 7.27 12.58
N GLU A 31 -9.34 6.73 12.83
CA GLU A 31 -8.30 6.59 11.81
C GLU A 31 -8.45 5.30 10.98
N VAL A 32 -7.98 5.35 9.74
CA VAL A 32 -8.02 4.23 8.80
C VAL A 32 -6.62 3.89 8.37
N TYR A 33 -6.23 2.63 8.52
CA TYR A 33 -4.91 2.13 8.16
C TYR A 33 -5.01 1.03 7.11
N CYS A 34 -4.11 1.05 6.14
CA CYS A 34 -3.85 -0.09 5.27
C CYS A 34 -2.64 -0.79 5.84
N ILE A 35 -2.83 -2.01 6.33
CA ILE A 35 -1.76 -2.85 6.84
C ILE A 35 -1.27 -3.69 5.67
N ASP A 36 -0.01 -3.48 5.31
CA ASP A 36 0.70 -4.22 4.28
C ASP A 36 1.81 -5.04 4.92
N ILE A 37 1.65 -6.36 4.88
CA ILE A 37 2.62 -7.32 5.41
C ILE A 37 3.24 -8.06 4.24
N VAL A 38 4.52 -7.76 3.98
CA VAL A 38 5.35 -8.49 3.03
C VAL A 38 6.39 -9.28 3.80
N THR A 39 6.45 -10.59 3.59
CA THR A 39 7.46 -11.45 4.19
C THR A 39 8.13 -12.30 3.12
N SER A 40 9.45 -12.48 3.22
CA SER A 40 10.24 -13.31 2.31
C SER A 40 11.00 -14.38 3.07
N THR A 41 11.26 -15.52 2.42
CA THR A 41 12.00 -16.65 2.98
C THR A 41 13.53 -16.45 3.09
N GLY A 42 14.08 -15.32 2.65
CA GLY A 42 15.52 -15.04 2.82
C GLY A 42 15.81 -13.60 3.21
N GLU A 43 16.84 -12.96 2.62
CA GLU A 43 17.50 -11.78 3.21
C GLU A 43 16.64 -10.53 3.43
N GLY A 44 15.40 -10.47 2.93
CA GLY A 44 14.48 -9.35 3.18
C GLY A 44 14.91 -8.00 2.62
N LYS A 45 16.05 -7.93 1.91
CA LYS A 45 16.53 -6.72 1.23
C LYS A 45 15.98 -6.68 -0.20
N PRO A 46 15.01 -5.80 -0.49
CA PRO A 46 14.52 -5.64 -1.85
C PRO A 46 15.65 -5.09 -2.73
N LYS A 47 15.95 -5.78 -3.83
CA LYS A 47 16.79 -5.22 -4.90
C LYS A 47 15.86 -4.60 -5.93
N LEU A 48 16.21 -3.40 -6.36
CA LEU A 48 15.44 -2.68 -7.36
C LEU A 48 15.66 -3.37 -8.70
N LEU A 49 14.58 -3.91 -9.30
CA LEU A 49 14.65 -4.40 -10.67
C LEU A 49 14.59 -3.17 -11.59
N ASP A 50 15.37 -3.20 -12.68
CA ASP A 50 15.55 -2.15 -13.68
C ASP A 50 14.36 -1.18 -13.80
N GLU A 51 14.60 0.14 -13.63
CA GLU A 51 13.58 1.20 -13.59
C GLU A 51 12.61 1.14 -14.79
N LYS A 52 13.09 0.59 -15.91
CA LYS A 52 12.37 0.39 -17.18
C LYS A 52 11.16 -0.54 -17.08
N GLN A 53 11.06 -1.39 -16.06
CA GLN A 53 9.90 -2.26 -15.85
C GLN A 53 8.83 -1.65 -14.95
N THR A 54 9.03 -0.42 -14.44
CA THR A 54 8.02 0.23 -13.62
C THR A 54 6.80 0.59 -14.47
N THR A 55 5.71 -0.13 -14.23
CA THR A 55 4.46 0.01 -14.98
C THR A 55 3.33 0.60 -14.14
N ILE A 56 3.56 0.94 -12.87
CA ILE A 56 2.54 1.50 -11.99
C ILE A 56 3.01 2.89 -11.53
N TYR A 57 2.13 3.88 -11.68
CA TYR A 57 2.43 5.27 -11.38
C TYR A 57 1.33 5.85 -10.50
N LYS A 58 1.74 6.71 -9.56
CA LYS A 58 0.85 7.59 -8.79
C LYS A 58 0.98 9.00 -9.31
N ARG A 59 -0.10 9.79 -9.23
CA ARG A 59 0.01 11.23 -9.38
C ARG A 59 0.41 11.90 -8.07
N ALA A 60 1.39 12.81 -8.14
CA ALA A 60 1.68 13.74 -7.06
C ALA A 60 0.75 14.97 -7.19
N VAL A 61 -0.11 15.19 -6.21
CA VAL A 61 -1.06 16.32 -6.21
C VAL A 61 -0.39 17.63 -5.78
N ASP A 62 0.69 17.53 -5.00
CA ASP A 62 1.42 18.68 -4.44
C ASP A 62 2.37 19.34 -5.45
N ARG A 63 2.62 18.69 -6.60
CA ARG A 63 3.51 19.18 -7.65
C ARG A 63 2.71 19.72 -8.82
N ASN A 64 2.92 20.99 -9.14
CA ASN A 64 2.37 21.64 -10.32
C ASN A 64 3.50 22.08 -11.24
N TYR A 65 3.54 21.52 -12.44
CA TYR A 65 4.51 21.86 -13.48
C TYR A 65 3.83 22.04 -14.81
N HIS A 66 4.23 23.08 -15.56
CA HIS A 66 3.68 23.37 -16.87
C HIS A 66 4.43 22.59 -17.95
N LEU A 67 3.89 21.43 -18.34
CA LEU A 67 4.46 20.54 -19.35
C LEU A 67 4.66 21.26 -20.69
N LYS A 68 5.84 21.09 -21.31
CA LYS A 68 6.22 21.80 -22.54
C LYS A 68 5.66 21.10 -23.79
N MET A 69 5.63 19.77 -23.81
CA MET A 69 5.12 19.03 -24.96
C MET A 69 3.58 18.98 -25.00
N LYS A 70 3.01 19.09 -26.21
CA LYS A 70 1.56 18.93 -26.44
C LYS A 70 1.07 17.53 -26.06
N ALA A 71 1.87 16.49 -26.35
CA ALA A 71 1.54 15.10 -26.02
C ALA A 71 1.40 14.91 -24.50
N SER A 72 2.37 15.41 -23.72
CA SER A 72 2.38 15.30 -22.25
C SER A 72 1.17 16.00 -21.61
N ARG A 73 0.79 17.20 -22.10
CA ARG A 73 -0.41 17.89 -21.62
C ARG A 73 -1.70 17.10 -21.86
N PHE A 74 -1.83 16.47 -23.03
CA PHE A 74 -2.99 15.64 -23.35
C PHE A 74 -3.11 14.44 -22.39
N ILE A 75 -2.02 13.69 -22.23
CA ILE A 75 -1.98 12.50 -21.36
C ILE A 75 -2.20 12.87 -19.90
N PHE A 76 -1.58 13.94 -19.43
CA PHE A 76 -1.76 14.40 -18.05
C PHE A 76 -3.22 14.80 -17.77
N SER A 77 -3.89 15.43 -18.74
CA SER A 77 -5.32 15.75 -18.63
C SER A 77 -6.19 14.49 -18.56
N GLU A 78 -5.90 13.47 -19.38
CA GLU A 78 -6.64 12.20 -19.35
C GLU A 78 -6.43 11.44 -18.04
N ILE A 79 -5.16 11.35 -17.57
CA ILE A 79 -4.83 10.75 -16.28
C ILE A 79 -5.52 11.52 -15.15
N SER A 80 -5.51 12.85 -15.20
CA SER A 80 -6.20 13.68 -14.21
C SER A 80 -7.70 13.42 -14.13
N GLN A 81 -8.35 13.12 -15.25
CA GLN A 81 -9.79 12.89 -15.31
C GLN A 81 -10.15 11.46 -14.87
N LYS A 82 -9.38 10.46 -15.33
CA LYS A 82 -9.67 9.03 -15.06
C LYS A 82 -9.10 8.55 -13.72
N PHE A 83 -7.92 9.04 -13.34
CA PHE A 83 -7.19 8.64 -12.14
C PHE A 83 -6.68 9.88 -11.36
N PRO A 84 -7.58 10.60 -10.65
CA PRO A 84 -7.20 11.83 -9.96
C PRO A 84 -6.13 11.62 -8.88
N ILE A 85 -6.29 10.58 -8.07
CA ILE A 85 -5.44 10.27 -6.90
C ILE A 85 -5.07 8.79 -6.78
N MET A 86 -5.68 7.93 -7.61
CA MET A 86 -5.46 6.49 -7.58
C MET A 86 -4.24 6.11 -8.43
N PRO A 87 -3.46 5.09 -8.01
CA PRO A 87 -2.42 4.52 -8.85
C PRO A 87 -3.01 3.96 -10.14
N PHE A 88 -2.29 4.09 -11.25
CA PHE A 88 -2.71 3.57 -12.54
C PHE A 88 -1.56 2.82 -13.21
N THR A 89 -1.91 1.89 -14.10
CA THR A 89 -0.92 1.18 -14.91
C THR A 89 -0.56 1.99 -16.14
N ALA A 90 0.73 2.07 -16.47
CA ALA A 90 1.22 2.62 -17.71
C ALA A 90 0.64 1.91 -18.94
N ARG A 91 0.15 0.66 -18.84
CA ARG A 91 -0.56 0.02 -19.96
C ARG A 91 -1.71 0.86 -20.49
N PHE A 92 -2.42 1.55 -19.60
CA PHE A 92 -3.47 2.48 -19.97
C PHE A 92 -2.94 3.66 -20.81
N ALA A 93 -1.79 4.23 -20.42
CA ALA A 93 -1.17 5.31 -21.19
C ALA A 93 -0.54 4.78 -22.48
N LEU A 94 0.02 3.57 -22.49
CA LEU A 94 0.82 2.99 -23.57
C LEU A 94 0.03 2.59 -24.83
N GLU A 95 -1.31 2.64 -24.81
CA GLU A 95 -2.14 2.40 -26.01
C GLU A 95 -1.75 3.38 -27.14
N ASP A 96 -1.31 4.59 -26.79
CA ASP A 96 -0.76 5.54 -27.74
C ASP A 96 0.78 5.56 -27.73
N LYS A 97 1.41 5.37 -28.90
CA LYS A 97 2.88 5.49 -29.04
C LYS A 97 3.41 6.85 -28.58
N ARG A 98 2.58 7.90 -28.65
CA ARG A 98 2.89 9.25 -28.18
C ARG A 98 2.97 9.35 -26.66
N ALA A 99 2.37 8.40 -25.95
CA ALA A 99 2.26 8.45 -24.51
C ALA A 99 3.48 7.99 -23.74
N ARG A 100 4.33 7.15 -24.35
CA ARG A 100 5.66 6.84 -23.80
C ARG A 100 6.49 8.09 -23.58
N LEU A 101 6.51 8.99 -24.56
CA LEU A 101 7.28 10.23 -24.49
C LEU A 101 6.70 11.17 -23.43
N GLY A 102 5.37 11.27 -23.36
CA GLY A 102 4.71 12.12 -22.36
C GLY A 102 4.88 11.63 -20.93
N LEU A 103 4.92 10.31 -20.72
CA LEU A 103 5.13 9.70 -19.41
C LEU A 103 6.52 10.02 -18.86
N VAL A 104 7.56 9.94 -19.70
CA VAL A 104 8.95 10.24 -19.29
C VAL A 104 9.08 11.70 -18.81
N GLU A 105 8.47 12.66 -19.51
CA GLU A 105 8.47 14.07 -19.07
C GLU A 105 7.73 14.23 -17.72
N CYS A 106 6.62 13.54 -17.53
CA CYS A 106 5.84 13.60 -16.29
C CYS A 106 6.59 13.00 -15.09
N VAL A 107 7.35 11.93 -15.30
CA VAL A 107 8.19 11.31 -14.25
C VAL A 107 9.40 12.20 -13.93
N ASN A 108 10.08 12.74 -14.95
CA ASN A 108 11.25 13.61 -14.77
C ASN A 108 10.93 14.91 -14.02
N HIS A 109 9.69 15.41 -14.13
CA HIS A 109 9.23 16.60 -13.42
C HIS A 109 8.46 16.29 -12.12
N GLU A 110 8.58 15.06 -11.60
CA GLU A 110 7.93 14.63 -10.34
C GLU A 110 6.40 14.78 -10.32
N LEU A 111 5.74 14.91 -11.48
CA LEU A 111 4.27 14.93 -11.56
C LEU A 111 3.68 13.53 -11.32
N LEU A 112 4.46 12.51 -11.69
CA LEU A 112 4.14 11.11 -11.49
C LEU A 112 5.23 10.43 -10.66
N GLN A 113 4.83 9.83 -9.55
CA GLN A 113 5.70 9.02 -8.71
C GLN A 113 5.61 7.55 -9.15
N PRO A 114 6.70 6.93 -9.60
CA PRO A 114 6.72 5.51 -9.95
C PRO A 114 6.61 4.63 -8.69
N TYR A 115 5.73 3.63 -8.72
CA TYR A 115 5.75 2.55 -7.74
C TYR A 115 6.72 1.48 -8.21
N LEU A 116 7.93 1.52 -7.65
CA LEU A 116 9.01 0.60 -8.00
C LEU A 116 8.63 -0.85 -7.66
N PHE A 117 8.86 -1.73 -8.62
CA PHE A 117 8.69 -3.16 -8.39
C PHE A 117 9.99 -3.72 -7.83
N TYR A 118 9.95 -4.12 -6.57
CA TYR A 118 11.06 -4.81 -5.95
C TYR A 118 10.92 -6.30 -6.22
N MET A 119 11.88 -6.88 -6.94
CA MET A 119 11.96 -8.32 -7.10
C MET A 119 13.31 -8.81 -6.61
N ARG A 120 13.29 -9.92 -5.87
CA ARG A 120 14.52 -10.55 -5.41
C ARG A 120 15.12 -11.40 -6.53
N ASN A 121 16.40 -11.17 -6.80
CA ASN A 121 17.23 -12.08 -7.59
C ASN A 121 17.44 -13.39 -6.81
N LEU A 122 16.75 -14.44 -7.21
CA LEU A 122 17.23 -15.81 -7.46
C LEU A 122 16.03 -16.77 -7.34
N VAL A 123 15.69 -17.43 -8.45
CA VAL A 123 15.10 -18.76 -8.71
C VAL A 123 14.31 -19.55 -7.63
N CYS A 124 14.47 -19.34 -6.32
CA CYS A 124 13.85 -20.15 -5.25
C CYS A 124 13.29 -19.39 -4.04
N ASP A 125 13.20 -18.06 -4.04
CA ASP A 125 12.63 -17.33 -2.89
C ASP A 125 11.11 -17.13 -3.01
N LEU A 126 10.39 -17.45 -1.94
CA LEU A 126 8.96 -17.21 -1.83
C LEU A 126 8.71 -15.87 -1.11
N VAL A 127 7.76 -15.10 -1.63
CA VAL A 127 7.28 -13.86 -1.02
C VAL A 127 5.79 -14.01 -0.75
N ALA A 128 5.41 -13.85 0.51
CA ALA A 128 4.02 -13.79 0.94
C ALA A 128 3.64 -12.32 1.15
N HIS A 129 2.50 -11.94 0.59
CA HIS A 129 1.97 -10.58 0.67
C HIS A 129 0.54 -10.61 1.15
N ILE A 130 0.24 -9.90 2.24
CA ILE A 130 -1.10 -9.81 2.81
C ILE A 130 -1.42 -8.33 3.04
N ASN A 131 -2.47 -7.86 2.35
CA ASN A 131 -2.97 -6.51 2.46
C ASN A 131 -4.40 -6.50 3.00
N PHE A 132 -4.63 -5.69 4.02
CA PHE A 132 -5.95 -5.46 4.56
C PHE A 132 -6.10 -4.07 5.16
N THR A 133 -7.34 -3.61 5.26
CA THR A 133 -7.69 -2.28 5.77
C THR A 133 -8.39 -2.41 7.12
N VAL A 134 -7.93 -1.62 8.07
CA VAL A 134 -8.41 -1.58 9.45
C VAL A 134 -8.91 -0.18 9.78
N LEU A 135 -10.08 -0.13 10.42
CA LEU A 135 -10.66 1.09 10.96
C LEU A 135 -10.53 1.07 12.47
N LEU A 136 -9.98 2.12 13.03
CA LEU A 136 -9.93 2.32 14.47
C LEU A 136 -11.24 2.99 14.89
N MET A 137 -12.20 2.21 15.37
CA MET A 137 -13.43 2.75 15.95
C MET A 137 -13.24 2.91 17.47
N PRO A 138 -14.01 3.77 18.15
CA PRO A 138 -14.02 3.85 19.63
C PRO A 138 -14.37 2.52 20.31
N ASN A 139 -15.00 1.59 19.57
CA ASN A 139 -15.37 0.25 20.03
C ASN A 139 -14.28 -0.82 19.78
N GLY A 140 -13.13 -0.45 19.22
CA GLY A 140 -12.04 -1.36 18.84
C GLY A 140 -11.71 -1.30 17.35
N SER A 141 -10.69 -2.07 16.94
CA SER A 141 -10.27 -2.17 15.54
C SER A 141 -11.20 -3.07 14.74
N ASP A 142 -11.72 -2.54 13.63
CA ASP A 142 -12.56 -3.26 12.69
C ASP A 142 -11.81 -3.52 11.40
N GLN A 143 -11.61 -4.79 11.07
CA GLN A 143 -11.06 -5.20 9.79
C GLN A 143 -12.17 -5.23 8.75
N ILE A 144 -12.07 -4.36 7.73
CA ILE A 144 -13.09 -4.29 6.66
C ILE A 144 -12.78 -5.26 5.53
N THR A 145 -11.50 -5.34 5.13
CA THR A 145 -11.09 -6.23 4.05
C THR A 145 -10.38 -7.44 4.63
N SER A 146 -10.87 -8.62 4.30
CA SER A 146 -10.22 -9.89 4.62
C SER A 146 -10.08 -10.71 3.35
N HIS A 147 -8.91 -11.31 3.15
CA HIS A 147 -8.67 -12.29 2.09
C HIS A 147 -8.83 -13.70 2.66
N ALA A 148 -9.30 -14.64 1.84
CA ALA A 148 -9.32 -16.04 2.22
C ALA A 148 -7.88 -16.51 2.43
N LEU A 149 -7.54 -16.88 3.66
CA LEU A 149 -6.23 -17.40 4.00
C LEU A 149 -6.06 -18.77 3.33
N GLN A 150 -4.93 -18.97 2.66
CA GLN A 150 -4.56 -20.28 2.14
C GLN A 150 -4.25 -21.21 3.31
N GLU A 151 -4.78 -22.43 3.29
CA GLU A 151 -4.43 -23.45 4.27
C GLU A 151 -2.97 -23.87 4.06
N ILE A 152 -2.11 -23.45 5.00
CA ILE A 152 -0.69 -23.80 5.00
C ILE A 152 -0.46 -24.75 6.17
N GLN A 153 0.35 -25.78 5.95
CA GLN A 153 0.86 -26.67 7.00
C GLN A 153 2.25 -26.19 7.42
N PRO A 154 2.37 -25.38 8.49
CA PRO A 154 3.66 -24.84 8.90
C PRO A 154 4.54 -25.94 9.52
N THR A 155 5.77 -26.07 9.03
CA THR A 155 6.78 -26.98 9.60
C THR A 155 7.46 -26.40 10.84
N LYS A 156 7.42 -25.08 11.02
CA LYS A 156 8.06 -24.36 12.13
C LYS A 156 6.98 -23.69 12.98
N THR A 157 7.08 -23.88 14.29
CA THR A 157 6.23 -23.20 15.28
C THR A 157 6.95 -21.98 15.84
N ILE A 158 6.18 -21.00 16.28
CA ILE A 158 6.71 -19.86 17.03
C ILE A 158 7.01 -20.36 18.45
N ASP A 159 8.19 -20.08 18.99
CA ASP A 159 8.59 -20.57 20.32
C ASP A 159 8.42 -19.50 21.41
N ASP A 160 8.52 -18.22 21.05
CA ASP A 160 8.46 -17.09 21.99
C ASP A 160 7.11 -16.95 22.70
N LEU A 161 7.16 -16.92 24.03
CA LEU A 161 5.99 -16.85 24.90
C LEU A 161 5.24 -15.51 24.78
N GLU A 162 5.97 -14.41 24.56
CA GLU A 162 5.38 -13.07 24.41
C GLU A 162 4.57 -12.96 23.12
N ILE A 163 5.11 -13.43 22.00
CA ILE A 163 4.42 -13.38 20.70
C ILE A 163 3.18 -14.27 20.72
N LYS A 164 3.26 -15.44 21.37
CA LYS A 164 2.08 -16.30 21.61
C LYS A 164 1.01 -15.57 22.42
N SER A 165 1.42 -14.80 23.43
CA SER A 165 0.48 -14.01 24.22
C SER A 165 -0.22 -12.94 23.38
N TRP A 166 0.49 -12.27 22.48
CA TRP A 166 -0.10 -11.28 21.57
C TRP A 166 -1.02 -11.89 20.52
N LEU A 167 -0.66 -13.04 19.96
CA LEU A 167 -1.51 -13.76 19.01
C LEU A 167 -2.78 -14.30 19.65
N ALA A 168 -2.76 -14.59 20.95
CA ALA A 168 -3.93 -15.00 21.72
C ALA A 168 -4.86 -13.84 22.10
N LEU A 169 -4.38 -12.58 22.05
CA LEU A 169 -5.23 -11.41 22.27
C LEU A 169 -6.22 -11.28 21.12
N GLY A 170 -7.51 -11.32 21.44
CA GLY A 170 -8.56 -11.12 20.47
C GLY A 170 -8.53 -9.69 19.92
N THR A 171 -8.49 -9.55 18.59
CA THR A 171 -8.51 -8.26 17.88
C THR A 171 -9.79 -7.45 18.14
N LYS A 172 -10.85 -8.12 18.61
CA LYS A 172 -12.06 -7.50 19.11
C LYS A 172 -12.35 -8.01 20.51
N THR A 173 -12.55 -7.10 21.46
CA THR A 173 -13.36 -7.41 22.63
C THR A 173 -14.76 -7.73 22.12
N LYS A 174 -15.14 -9.02 22.08
CA LYS A 174 -16.53 -9.41 21.97
C LYS A 174 -17.26 -8.81 23.17
N LYS A 175 -17.79 -7.59 23.05
CA LYS A 175 -18.88 -7.14 23.91
C LYS A 175 -20.00 -8.17 23.70
N LYS A 176 -20.25 -8.98 24.72
CA LYS A 176 -21.42 -9.84 24.81
C LYS A 176 -22.64 -8.98 24.47
N GLY A 177 -23.25 -9.21 23.31
CA GLY A 177 -24.51 -8.61 22.93
C GLY A 177 -25.61 -9.15 23.83
N CYS A 178 -25.80 -8.53 24.98
CA CYS A 178 -27.06 -8.57 25.71
C CYS A 178 -28.08 -7.72 24.92
N GLY A 179 -29.24 -8.29 24.64
CA GLY A 179 -30.43 -7.53 24.23
C GLY A 179 -30.93 -7.82 22.82
N LYS A 180 -31.75 -8.87 22.69
CA LYS A 180 -32.83 -8.92 21.70
C LYS A 180 -33.63 -7.60 21.78
N LYS A 181 -33.42 -6.66 20.87
CA LYS A 181 -34.45 -5.67 20.55
C LYS A 181 -35.54 -6.41 19.77
N LYS A 182 -36.56 -6.88 20.50
CA LYS A 182 -37.84 -7.30 19.91
C LYS A 182 -38.40 -6.11 19.14
N LYS A 183 -38.79 -6.38 17.88
CA LYS A 183 -39.77 -5.56 17.16
C LYS A 183 -41.07 -5.57 17.97
N CYS A 184 -41.59 -4.38 18.26
CA CYS A 184 -43.01 -4.02 18.29
C CYS A 184 -43.04 -2.53 17.95
#